data_AF-A0A843IX80-F1
#
_entry.id   AF-A0A843IX80-F1
#
_cell.length_a   1.000
_cell.length_b   1.000
_cell.length_c   1.000
_cell.angle_alpha   90.00
_cell.angle_beta   90.00
_cell.angle_gamma   90.00
#
_symmetry.space_group_name_H-M   'P 1'
#
loop_
_entity.id
_entity.type
_entity.pdbx_description
1 polymer ?
#
loop_
_entity_poly.entity_id
_entity_poly.type
_entity_poly.pdbx_seq_one_letter_code
_entity_poly.pdbx_strand_id
1 'polypeptide(L)'
;DLPEKELREAVGRDIGVLESVTLPHEKAMADHFGKKVLYPFLSGCVRETVAELSYEDIRPVGDDRKRPLRDVAEQLGHPEIASKPKKAAQYGSGSMNMMKRLSKAKGMSLSEWIGSLSEGS
;
A
#
# COMPACT_ATOMS: atom_id res chain seq x y z
N ASP A 1 1.04 21.86 2.85
CA ASP A 1 0.33 21.32 1.67
C ASP A 1 1.30 21.08 0.55
N LEU A 2 1.20 19.94 -0.13
CA LEU A 2 2.06 19.56 -1.26
C LEU A 2 1.50 20.21 -2.54
N PRO A 3 2.26 21.04 -3.28
CA PRO A 3 1.76 21.69 -4.50
C PRO A 3 1.21 20.68 -5.52
N GLU A 4 0.19 21.07 -6.29
CA GLU A 4 -0.50 20.18 -7.24
C GLU A 4 0.46 19.46 -8.18
N LYS A 5 1.41 20.20 -8.77
CA LYS A 5 2.42 19.63 -9.67
C LYS A 5 3.24 18.52 -8.98
N GLU A 6 3.72 18.78 -7.76
CA GLU A 6 4.51 17.83 -6.99
C GLU A 6 3.69 16.60 -6.59
N LEU A 7 2.40 16.79 -6.27
CA LEU A 7 1.48 15.69 -5.99
C LEU A 7 1.29 14.79 -7.21
N ARG A 8 1.03 15.37 -8.39
CA ARG A 8 0.87 14.62 -9.64
C ARG A 8 2.15 13.88 -10.03
N GLU A 9 3.31 14.50 -9.85
CA GLU A 9 4.62 13.85 -10.04
C GLU A 9 4.87 12.70 -9.06
N ALA A 10 4.52 12.88 -7.78
CA ALA A 10 4.62 11.82 -6.78
C ALA A 10 3.71 10.62 -7.12
N VAL A 11 2.47 10.87 -7.53
CA VAL A 11 1.55 9.82 -8.01
C VAL A 11 2.15 9.09 -9.21
N GLY A 12 2.72 9.81 -10.18
CA GLY A 12 3.38 9.19 -11.34
C GLY A 12 4.53 8.26 -10.94
N ARG A 13 5.37 8.69 -9.98
CA ARG A 13 6.45 7.84 -9.44
C ARG A 13 5.89 6.60 -8.73
N ASP A 14 4.87 6.77 -7.91
CA ASP A 14 4.25 5.66 -7.17
C ASP A 14 3.63 4.62 -8.12
N ILE A 15 2.99 5.05 -9.20
CA ILE A 15 2.49 4.16 -10.26
C ILE A 15 3.64 3.42 -10.95
N GLY A 16 4.75 4.10 -11.27
CA GLY A 16 5.92 3.46 -11.86
C GLY A 16 6.51 2.36 -10.97
N VAL A 17 6.59 2.59 -9.66
CA VAL A 17 7.05 1.57 -8.68
C VAL A 17 6.06 0.42 -8.59
N LEU A 18 4.75 0.72 -8.55
CA LEU A 18 3.70 -0.29 -8.50
C LEU A 18 3.79 -1.24 -9.70
N GLU A 19 3.89 -0.69 -10.92
CA GLU A 19 3.91 -1.46 -12.16
C GLU A 19 5.20 -2.27 -12.35
N SER A 20 6.37 -1.71 -11.97
CA SER A 20 7.67 -2.35 -12.19
C SER A 20 8.13 -3.29 -11.08
N VAL A 21 7.69 -3.06 -9.83
CA VAL A 21 8.18 -3.82 -8.66
C VAL A 21 7.06 -4.57 -7.98
N THR A 22 6.01 -3.88 -7.56
CA THR A 22 4.99 -4.45 -6.68
C THR A 22 4.12 -5.49 -7.40
N LEU A 23 3.55 -5.16 -8.56
CA LEU A 23 2.66 -6.07 -9.28
C LEU A 23 3.34 -7.37 -9.74
N PRO A 24 4.57 -7.35 -10.31
CA PRO A 24 5.28 -8.57 -10.67
C PRO A 24 5.55 -9.45 -9.45
N HIS A 25 5.95 -8.84 -8.33
CA HIS A 25 6.26 -9.57 -7.10
C HIS A 25 5.02 -10.22 -6.48
N GLU A 26 3.94 -9.46 -6.30
CA GLU A 26 2.68 -9.99 -5.75
C GLU A 26 2.07 -11.07 -6.65
N LYS A 27 2.19 -10.90 -7.97
CA LYS A 27 1.77 -11.92 -8.94
C LYS A 27 2.58 -13.21 -8.80
N ALA A 28 3.91 -13.12 -8.76
CA ALA A 28 4.78 -14.29 -8.59
C ALA A 28 4.48 -15.04 -7.29
N MET A 29 4.22 -14.30 -6.20
CA MET A 29 3.83 -14.87 -4.91
C MET A 29 2.48 -15.60 -4.99
N ALA A 30 1.46 -14.97 -5.57
CA ALA A 30 0.15 -15.60 -5.73
C ALA A 30 0.22 -16.87 -6.60
N ASP A 31 0.93 -16.79 -7.72
CA ASP A 31 1.12 -17.90 -8.66
C ASP A 31 1.85 -19.08 -7.97
N HIS A 32 2.86 -18.80 -7.12
CA HIS A 32 3.55 -19.82 -6.32
C HIS A 32 2.60 -20.62 -5.40
N PHE A 33 1.60 -19.94 -4.82
CA PHE A 33 0.59 -20.59 -3.97
C PHE A 33 -0.63 -21.12 -4.75
N GLY A 34 -0.59 -21.13 -6.08
CA GLY A 34 -1.71 -21.55 -6.94
C GLY A 34 -2.94 -20.66 -6.77
N LYS A 35 -2.74 -19.37 -6.45
CA LYS A 35 -3.78 -18.37 -6.26
C LYS A 35 -3.72 -17.31 -7.36
N LYS A 36 -4.83 -16.60 -7.54
CA LYS A 36 -4.90 -15.42 -8.40
C LYS A 36 -5.14 -14.18 -7.54
N VAL A 37 -4.25 -13.21 -7.66
CA VAL A 37 -4.43 -11.87 -7.08
C VAL A 37 -5.20 -10.99 -8.08
N LEU A 38 -6.13 -10.19 -7.57
CA LEU A 38 -6.93 -9.24 -8.35
C LEU A 38 -6.70 -7.83 -7.79
N TYR A 39 -6.74 -6.82 -8.66
CA TYR A 39 -6.43 -5.44 -8.33
C TYR A 39 -7.59 -4.49 -8.68
N PRO A 40 -8.73 -4.50 -7.96
CA PRO A 40 -9.90 -3.69 -8.30
C PRO A 40 -9.59 -2.19 -8.45
N PHE A 41 -8.71 -1.66 -7.60
CA PHE A 41 -8.29 -0.25 -7.62
C PHE A 41 -7.44 0.14 -8.84
N LEU A 42 -6.94 -0.83 -9.62
CA LEU A 42 -6.18 -0.59 -10.85
C LEU A 42 -7.02 -0.78 -12.11
N SER A 43 -8.32 -1.05 -11.97
CA SER A 43 -9.22 -1.09 -13.11
C SER A 43 -9.28 0.26 -13.82
N GLY A 44 -9.48 0.24 -15.15
CA GLY A 44 -9.54 1.45 -15.98
C GLY A 44 -10.55 2.46 -15.46
N CYS A 45 -11.76 2.01 -15.17
CA CYS A 45 -12.82 2.85 -14.60
C CYS A 45 -12.39 3.59 -13.32
N VAL A 46 -11.77 2.90 -12.37
CA VAL A 46 -11.29 3.54 -11.13
C VAL A 46 -10.18 4.55 -11.43
N ARG A 47 -9.25 4.22 -12.33
CA ARG A 47 -8.15 5.14 -12.72
C ARG A 47 -8.68 6.39 -13.42
N GLU A 48 -9.65 6.23 -14.31
CA GLU A 48 -10.32 7.31 -15.03
C GLU A 48 -11.06 8.23 -14.05
N THR A 49 -11.87 7.68 -13.15
CA THR A 49 -12.55 8.47 -12.11
C THR A 49 -11.56 9.27 -11.26
N VAL A 50 -10.44 8.67 -10.85
CA VAL A 50 -9.43 9.37 -10.04
C VAL A 50 -8.69 10.45 -10.84
N ALA A 51 -8.50 10.25 -12.15
CA ALA A 51 -7.87 11.24 -13.02
C ALA A 51 -8.72 12.52 -13.18
N GLU A 52 -10.04 12.40 -13.09
CA GLU A 52 -10.99 13.50 -13.18
C GLU A 52 -11.13 14.30 -11.86
N LEU A 53 -10.67 13.76 -10.73
CA LEU A 53 -10.73 14.45 -9.44
C LEU A 53 -9.85 15.70 -9.43
N SER A 54 -10.39 16.77 -8.83
CA SER A 54 -9.67 18.03 -8.68
C SER A 54 -8.55 17.91 -7.65
N TYR A 55 -7.58 18.83 -7.70
CA TYR A 55 -6.53 18.90 -6.69
C TYR A 55 -7.08 18.97 -5.26
N GLU A 56 -8.17 19.72 -5.04
CA GLU A 56 -8.78 19.85 -3.72
C GLU A 56 -9.37 18.53 -3.20
N ASP A 57 -9.83 17.66 -4.10
CA ASP A 57 -10.36 16.34 -3.74
C ASP A 57 -9.25 15.38 -3.31
N ILE A 58 -8.08 15.46 -3.95
CA ILE A 58 -6.98 14.50 -3.77
C ILE A 58 -5.86 14.99 -2.85
N ARG A 59 -5.80 16.30 -2.56
CA ARG A 59 -4.71 16.82 -1.73
C ARG A 59 -4.81 16.25 -0.31
N PRO A 60 -3.68 15.80 0.27
CA PRO A 60 -3.64 15.46 1.68
C PRO A 60 -4.08 16.64 2.56
N VAL A 61 -4.97 16.39 3.52
CA VAL A 61 -5.32 17.35 4.57
C VAL A 61 -4.83 16.79 5.90
N GLY A 62 -3.77 17.38 6.45
CA GLY A 62 -3.07 16.80 7.61
C GLY A 62 -2.55 15.40 7.30
N ASP A 63 -2.92 14.43 8.14
CA ASP A 63 -2.57 13.01 7.96
C ASP A 63 -3.58 12.23 7.09
N ASP A 64 -4.69 12.87 6.68
CA ASP A 64 -5.71 12.19 5.88
C ASP A 64 -5.40 12.25 4.38
N ARG A 65 -4.84 11.14 3.89
CA ARG A 65 -4.50 10.94 2.48
C ARG A 65 -5.53 10.10 1.73
N LYS A 66 -6.64 9.74 2.37
CA LYS A 66 -7.64 8.80 1.84
C LYS A 66 -9.04 9.37 1.78
N ARG A 67 -9.17 10.70 1.87
CA ARG A 67 -10.46 11.37 1.99
C ARG A 67 -11.48 10.94 0.92
N PRO A 68 -11.14 10.88 -0.40
CA PRO A 68 -12.08 10.37 -1.40
C PRO A 68 -12.60 8.95 -1.12
N LEU A 69 -11.76 8.07 -0.57
CA LEU A 69 -12.17 6.70 -0.22
C LEU A 69 -13.04 6.65 1.04
N ARG A 70 -12.84 7.59 1.97
CA ARG A 70 -13.69 7.70 3.18
C ARG A 70 -15.06 8.23 2.80
N ASP A 71 -15.12 9.25 1.96
CA ASP A 71 -16.37 9.82 1.47
C ASP A 71 -17.20 8.76 0.73
N VAL A 72 -16.57 7.95 -0.14
CA VAL A 72 -17.22 6.81 -0.78
C VAL A 72 -17.72 5.79 0.24
N ALA A 73 -16.93 5.46 1.27
CA ALA A 73 -17.37 4.52 2.31
C ALA A 73 -18.55 5.05 3.13
N GLU A 74 -18.60 6.35 3.42
CA GLU A 74 -19.74 6.99 4.08
C GLU A 74 -21.00 6.93 3.21
N GLN A 75 -20.87 7.26 1.93
CA GLN A 75 -21.97 7.20 0.95
C GLN A 75 -22.53 5.78 0.77
N LEU A 76 -21.67 4.76 0.91
CA LEU A 76 -22.06 3.35 0.88
C LEU A 76 -22.66 2.84 2.21
N GLY A 77 -22.76 3.69 3.24
CA GLY A 77 -23.32 3.32 4.54
C GLY A 77 -22.35 2.61 5.49
N HIS A 78 -21.04 2.82 5.32
CA HIS A 78 -19.98 2.23 6.15
C HIS A 78 -19.12 3.29 6.90
N PRO A 79 -19.73 4.19 7.70
CA PRO A 79 -19.02 5.26 8.41
C PRO A 79 -17.99 4.75 9.45
N GLU A 80 -18.21 3.56 10.00
CA GLU A 80 -17.28 2.89 10.92
C GLU A 80 -16.00 2.41 10.25
N ILE A 81 -16.03 2.20 8.93
CA ILE A 81 -14.84 1.90 8.12
C ILE A 81 -14.17 3.21 7.70
N ALA A 82 -14.98 4.20 7.32
CA ALA A 82 -14.51 5.53 6.92
C ALA A 82 -13.69 6.22 8.02
N SER A 83 -13.98 6.00 9.30
CA SER A 83 -13.25 6.62 10.42
C SER A 83 -12.00 5.86 10.87
N LYS A 84 -11.75 4.65 10.37
CA LYS A 84 -10.62 3.83 10.85
C LYS A 84 -9.26 4.37 10.40
N PRO A 85 -8.26 4.45 11.29
CA PRO A 85 -6.90 4.79 10.92
C PRO A 85 -6.27 3.67 10.09
N LYS A 86 -5.42 4.03 9.12
CA LYS A 86 -4.66 3.04 8.34
C LYS A 86 -3.76 2.25 9.29
N LYS A 87 -3.98 0.94 9.41
CA LYS A 87 -3.03 0.00 10.00
C LYS A 87 -2.48 -0.89 8.89
N ALA A 88 -1.16 -0.84 8.64
CA ALA A 88 -0.56 -1.74 7.67
C ALA A 88 -0.60 -3.18 8.20
N ALA A 89 -0.90 -4.15 7.32
CA ALA A 89 -1.08 -5.56 7.69
C ALA A 89 0.14 -6.14 8.43
N GLN A 90 1.36 -5.71 8.06
CA GLN A 90 2.62 -6.11 8.70
C GLN A 90 2.73 -5.74 10.19
N TYR A 91 2.07 -4.66 10.62
CA TYR A 91 1.99 -4.27 12.03
C TYR A 91 0.75 -4.85 12.73
N GLY A 92 -0.34 -5.03 11.99
CA GLY A 92 -1.59 -5.60 12.52
C GLY A 92 -1.56 -7.11 12.76
N SER A 93 -0.75 -7.86 12.00
CA SER A 93 -0.66 -9.34 12.07
C SER A 93 0.33 -9.87 13.10
N GLY A 94 1.19 -9.02 13.68
CA GLY A 94 2.27 -9.46 14.56
C GLY A 94 3.51 -10.04 13.83
N SER A 95 3.44 -10.22 12.52
CA SER A 95 4.55 -10.76 11.70
C SER A 95 5.83 -9.93 11.83
N MET A 96 5.73 -8.60 11.81
CA MET A 96 6.90 -7.72 12.00
C MET A 96 7.54 -7.88 13.39
N ASN A 97 6.74 -8.10 14.43
CA ASN A 97 7.25 -8.34 15.78
C ASN A 97 7.95 -9.70 15.87
N MET A 98 7.41 -10.72 15.18
CA MET A 98 8.06 -12.03 15.09
C MET A 98 9.42 -11.93 14.39
N MET A 99 9.48 -11.29 13.22
CA MET A 99 10.74 -11.11 12.48
C MET A 99 11.81 -10.38 13.32
N LYS A 100 11.44 -9.31 14.02
CA LYS A 100 12.34 -8.60 14.93
C LYS A 100 12.84 -9.47 16.10
N ARG A 101 11.98 -10.34 16.64
CA ARG A 101 12.38 -11.28 17.70
C ARG A 101 13.39 -12.30 17.18
N LEU A 102 13.15 -12.85 15.98
CA LEU A 102 14.03 -13.83 15.34
C LEU A 102 15.39 -13.23 14.98
N SER A 103 15.42 -12.01 14.41
CA SER A 103 16.67 -11.33 14.09
C SER A 103 17.50 -11.06 15.36
N LYS A 104 16.84 -10.58 16.42
CA LYS A 104 17.50 -10.32 17.71
C LYS A 104 18.03 -11.61 18.35
N ALA A 105 17.31 -12.73 18.26
CA ALA A 105 17.77 -14.01 18.76
C ALA A 105 19.04 -14.52 18.04
N LYS A 106 19.25 -14.08 16.79
CA LYS A 106 20.45 -14.36 15.99
C LYS A 106 21.54 -13.29 16.12
N GLY A 107 21.36 -12.27 16.98
CA GLY A 107 22.31 -11.18 17.14
C GLY A 107 22.42 -10.26 15.92
N MET A 108 21.41 -10.28 15.03
CA MET A 108 21.41 -9.54 13.76
C MET A 108 20.37 -8.41 13.78
N SER A 109 20.62 -7.36 13.01
CA SER A 109 19.57 -6.43 12.60
C SER A 109 18.54 -7.13 11.70
N LEU A 110 17.36 -6.53 11.56
CA LEU A 110 16.31 -7.08 10.71
C LEU A 110 16.77 -7.20 9.25
N SER A 111 17.49 -6.20 8.74
CA SER A 111 17.98 -6.19 7.35
C SER A 111 19.03 -7.27 7.12
N GLU A 112 20.00 -7.43 8.04
CA GLU A 112 21.00 -8.49 7.96
C GLU A 112 20.35 -9.88 8.02
N TRP A 113 19.37 -10.05 8.92
CA TRP A 113 18.65 -11.30 9.03
C TRP A 113 17.88 -11.64 7.76
N ILE A 114 17.16 -10.68 7.17
CA ILE A 114 16.45 -10.89 5.89
C ILE A 114 17.45 -11.24 4.78
N GLY A 115 18.59 -10.54 4.69
CA GLY A 115 19.65 -10.84 3.72
C GLY A 115 20.20 -12.26 3.85
N SER A 116 20.38 -12.73 5.09
CA SER A 116 20.84 -14.11 5.34
C SER A 116 19.87 -15.18 4.86
N LEU A 117 18.57 -14.86 4.74
CA LEU A 117 17.57 -15.81 4.23
C LEU A 117 17.64 -15.94 2.69
N SER A 118 18.02 -14.86 1.99
CA SER A 118 18.17 -14.88 0.52
C SER A 118 19.41 -15.62 0.03
N GLU A 119 20.44 -15.77 0.88
CA GLU A 119 21.68 -16.49 0.52
C GLU A 119 21.56 -18.01 0.69
N GLY A 120 20.50 -18.49 1.36
CA GLY A 120 20.28 -19.91 1.64
C GLY A 120 19.19 -20.59 0.81
N SER A 121 18.66 -19.92 -0.23
CA SER A 121 17.63 -20.46 -1.15
C SER A 121 18.14 -20.59 -2.57
#